data_AF-G5C349-F1
#
_entry.id   AF-G5C349-F1
#
_cell.length_a   1.000
_cell.length_b   1.000
_cell.length_c   1.000
_cell.angle_alpha   90.00
_cell.angle_beta   90.00
_cell.angle_gamma   90.00
#
_symmetry.space_group_name_H-M   'P 1'
#
loop_
_entity.id
_entity.type
_entity.pdbx_description
1 polymer ?
#
loop_
_entity_poly.entity_id
_entity_poly.type
_entity_poly.pdbx_seq_one_letter_code
_entity_poly.pdbx_strand_id
1 'polypeptide(L)'
;MASLLQYLLWVFLSDQDQRAQLILPPPIHVDYRAACFCHRNLIEIGYVCSVCLSIFCNFSPICTTCETAFKISLPPVLKAKKKKLKVTA
;
A
#
# COMPACT_ATOMS: atom_id res chain seq x y z
N MET A 1 -10.28 28.26 15.63
CA MET A 1 -9.24 27.60 16.45
C MET A 1 -9.80 26.83 17.66
N ALA A 2 -10.99 27.15 18.20
CA ALA A 2 -11.54 26.46 19.39
C ALA A 2 -12.00 25.00 19.15
N SER A 3 -12.33 24.63 17.91
CA SER A 3 -12.88 23.30 17.59
C SER A 3 -11.87 22.15 17.69
N LEU A 4 -10.60 22.38 17.33
CA LEU A 4 -9.55 21.35 17.39
C LEU A 4 -9.23 20.98 18.85
N LEU A 5 -9.09 21.99 19.71
CA LEU A 5 -8.79 21.80 21.13
C LEU A 5 -9.93 21.07 21.84
N GLN A 6 -11.19 21.45 21.57
CA GLN A 6 -12.38 20.74 22.05
C GLN A 6 -12.33 19.25 21.66
N TYR A 7 -12.03 18.94 20.39
CA TYR A 7 -11.95 17.56 19.89
C TYR A 7 -10.83 16.75 20.57
N LEU A 8 -9.64 17.36 20.70
CA LEU A 8 -8.50 16.72 21.34
C LEU A 8 -8.77 16.39 22.81
N LEU A 9 -9.34 17.32 23.56
CA LEU A 9 -9.72 17.11 24.95
C LEU A 9 -10.79 16.03 25.10
N TRP A 10 -11.84 16.03 24.27
CA TRP A 10 -12.93 15.06 24.43
C TRP A 10 -12.55 13.64 24.01
N VAL A 11 -11.78 13.48 22.92
CA VAL A 11 -11.46 12.16 22.37
C VAL A 11 -10.19 11.56 22.98
N PHE A 12 -9.17 12.39 23.25
CA PHE A 12 -7.85 11.90 23.67
C PHE A 12 -7.60 11.99 25.18
N LEU A 13 -8.37 12.78 25.94
CA LEU A 13 -8.20 12.87 27.39
C LEU A 13 -8.90 11.74 28.16
N SER A 14 -10.02 11.20 27.65
CA SER A 14 -10.74 10.15 28.37
C SER A 14 -9.93 8.85 28.45
N ASP A 15 -10.03 8.14 29.57
CA ASP A 15 -9.46 6.81 29.72
C ASP A 15 -9.99 5.82 28.67
N GLN A 16 -9.19 4.79 28.37
CA GLN A 16 -9.50 3.81 27.33
C GLN A 16 -10.84 3.09 27.57
N ASP A 17 -11.18 2.79 28.84
CA ASP A 17 -12.46 2.17 29.20
C ASP A 17 -13.65 3.10 29.02
N GLN A 18 -13.44 4.41 29.21
CA GLN A 18 -14.50 5.42 29.06
C GLN A 18 -14.77 5.76 27.59
N ARG A 19 -13.78 5.55 26.69
CA ARG A 19 -13.95 5.76 25.23
C ARG A 19 -15.07 4.92 24.63
N ALA A 20 -15.29 3.71 25.12
CA ALA A 20 -16.36 2.85 24.62
C ALA A 20 -17.77 3.38 24.96
N GLN A 21 -17.89 4.25 25.96
CA GLN A 21 -19.16 4.85 26.40
C GLN A 21 -19.44 6.20 25.71
N LEU A 22 -18.43 6.78 25.04
CA LEU A 22 -18.54 8.03 24.32
C LEU A 22 -19.13 7.79 22.92
N ILE A 23 -20.02 8.68 22.48
CA ILE A 23 -20.53 8.68 21.11
C ILE A 23 -19.44 9.23 20.20
N LEU A 24 -18.58 8.34 19.71
CA LEU A 24 -17.52 8.66 18.75
C LEU A 24 -18.10 8.77 17.33
N PRO A 25 -17.50 9.60 16.46
CA PRO A 25 -17.81 9.58 15.03
C PRO A 25 -17.61 8.16 14.48
N PRO A 26 -18.49 7.69 13.58
CA PRO A 26 -18.35 6.37 12.99
C PRO A 26 -16.99 6.27 12.25
N PRO A 27 -16.31 5.12 12.32
CA PRO A 27 -15.05 4.94 11.61
C PRO A 27 -15.30 5.11 10.12
N ILE A 28 -14.55 6.02 9.49
CA ILE A 28 -14.54 6.15 8.04
C ILE A 28 -13.73 4.99 7.45
N HIS A 29 -14.27 4.34 6.43
CA HIS A 29 -13.50 3.37 5.66
C HIS A 29 -12.45 4.11 4.84
N VAL A 30 -11.18 3.78 5.09
CA VAL A 30 -10.05 4.25 4.31
C VAL A 30 -9.52 3.08 3.48
N ASP A 31 -9.30 3.29 2.20
CA ASP A 31 -8.63 2.32 1.34
C ASP A 31 -7.14 2.22 1.72
N TYR A 32 -6.74 1.15 2.40
CA TYR A 32 -5.33 0.90 2.77
C TYR A 32 -4.49 0.26 1.65
N ARG A 33 -5.01 0.18 0.43
CA ARG A 33 -4.29 -0.41 -0.69
C ARG A 33 -3.09 0.43 -1.06
N ALA A 34 -1.94 -0.21 -1.28
CA ALA A 34 -0.75 0.46 -1.76
C ALA A 34 -0.95 0.92 -3.21
N ALA A 35 -0.45 2.11 -3.55
CA ALA A 35 -0.35 2.57 -4.93
C ALA A 35 1.10 2.42 -5.41
N CYS A 36 1.30 1.91 -6.62
CA CYS A 36 2.66 1.77 -7.16
C CYS A 36 3.21 3.11 -7.65
N PHE A 37 4.52 3.35 -7.46
CA PHE A 37 5.15 4.61 -7.84
C PHE A 37 5.24 4.82 -9.36
N CYS A 38 5.23 3.75 -10.17
CA CYS A 38 5.30 3.84 -11.64
C CYS A 38 4.06 4.50 -12.25
N HIS A 39 2.87 4.01 -11.90
CA HIS A 39 1.61 4.37 -12.57
C HIS A 39 0.62 5.06 -11.62
N ARG A 40 0.91 5.10 -10.32
CA ARG A 40 -0.01 5.57 -9.26
C ARG A 40 -1.34 4.81 -9.23
N ASN A 41 -1.32 3.56 -9.70
CA ASN A 41 -2.46 2.66 -9.63
C ASN A 41 -2.43 1.88 -8.31
N LEU A 42 -3.62 1.63 -7.76
CA LEU A 42 -3.81 0.75 -6.61
C LEU A 42 -3.46 -0.68 -6.99
N ILE A 43 -2.68 -1.35 -6.14
CA ILE A 43 -2.23 -2.73 -6.31
C ILE A 43 -2.43 -3.53 -5.03
N GLU A 44 -2.69 -4.83 -5.18
CA GLU A 44 -2.76 -5.77 -4.06
C GLU A 44 -1.43 -6.48 -3.81
N ILE A 45 -0.66 -6.73 -4.88
CA ILE A 45 0.66 -7.38 -4.83
C ILE A 45 1.64 -6.52 -5.62
N GLY A 46 2.83 -6.26 -5.05
CA GLY A 46 3.87 -5.47 -5.69
C GLY A 46 5.27 -5.87 -5.25
N TYR A 47 6.27 -5.34 -5.95
CA TYR A 47 7.68 -5.54 -5.63
C TYR A 47 8.20 -4.36 -4.81
N VAL A 48 8.90 -4.64 -3.71
CA VAL A 48 9.44 -3.61 -2.81
C VAL A 48 10.95 -3.51 -2.95
N CYS A 49 11.47 -2.29 -3.10
CA CYS A 49 12.90 -2.03 -3.07
C CYS A 49 13.43 -2.16 -1.63
N SER A 50 14.45 -2.98 -1.40
CA SER A 50 15.07 -3.15 -0.08
C SER A 50 15.86 -1.94 0.41
N VAL A 51 16.17 -0.98 -0.48
CA VAL A 51 16.98 0.20 -0.16
C VAL A 51 16.11 1.41 0.17
N CYS A 52 15.17 1.76 -0.72
CA CYS A 52 14.32 2.95 -0.57
C CYS A 52 12.86 2.65 -0.21
N LEU A 53 12.49 1.36 -0.02
CA LEU A 53 11.12 0.93 0.30
C LEU A 53 10.04 1.34 -0.71
N SER A 54 10.44 1.75 -1.92
CA SER A 54 9.51 2.05 -3.01
C SER A 54 8.83 0.78 -3.54
N ILE A 55 7.57 0.93 -3.94
CA ILE A 55 6.68 -0.17 -4.35
C ILE A 55 6.38 -0.07 -5.85
N PHE A 56 6.58 -1.17 -6.57
CA PHE A 56 6.44 -1.25 -8.02
C PHE A 56 5.39 -2.28 -8.46
N CYS A 57 4.67 -1.93 -9.53
CA CYS A 57 3.66 -2.78 -10.16
C CYS A 57 4.27 -3.98 -10.91
N ASN A 58 5.52 -3.87 -11.38
CA ASN A 58 6.23 -4.91 -12.12
C ASN A 58 7.67 -5.01 -11.61
N PHE A 59 8.28 -6.18 -11.79
CA PHE A 59 9.68 -6.39 -11.44
C PHE A 59 10.61 -5.67 -12.43
N SER A 60 11.55 -4.88 -11.90
CA SER A 60 12.67 -4.32 -12.65
C SER A 60 14.00 -4.61 -11.93
N PRO A 61 15.07 -4.96 -12.65
CA PRO A 61 16.38 -5.24 -12.05
C PRO A 61 17.07 -3.98 -11.51
N ILE A 62 16.58 -2.79 -11.87
CA ILE A 62 17.07 -1.49 -11.42
C ILE A 62 15.88 -0.75 -10.82
N CYS A 63 16.05 -0.20 -9.61
CA CYS A 63 15.06 0.66 -8.99
C CYS A 63 15.01 2.01 -9.71
N THR A 64 13.83 2.48 -10.15
CA THR A 64 13.70 3.78 -10.83
C THR A 64 13.75 4.99 -9.88
N THR A 65 13.74 4.76 -8.57
CA THR A 65 13.69 5.83 -7.55
C THR A 65 15.04 6.10 -6.91
N CYS A 66 15.91 5.09 -6.83
CA CYS A 66 17.23 5.21 -6.20
C CYS A 66 18.36 4.60 -7.06
N GLU A 67 18.04 4.22 -8.30
CA GLU A 67 18.98 3.72 -9.30
C GLU A 67 19.80 2.48 -8.88
N THR A 68 19.41 1.83 -7.78
CA THR A 68 20.10 0.65 -7.27
C THR A 68 19.85 -0.53 -8.18
N ALA A 69 20.91 -1.08 -8.76
CA ALA A 69 20.87 -2.34 -9.50
C ALA A 69 20.86 -3.51 -8.52
N PHE A 70 19.79 -4.29 -8.56
CA PHE A 70 19.67 -5.48 -7.72
C PHE A 70 20.42 -6.64 -8.37
N LYS A 71 21.45 -7.15 -7.69
CA LYS A 71 22.14 -8.40 -8.06
C LYS A 71 21.30 -9.60 -7.63
N ILE A 72 20.18 -9.82 -8.29
CA ILE A 72 19.30 -10.95 -8.00
C ILE A 72 19.66 -12.04 -9.02
N SER A 73 20.31 -13.11 -8.55
CA SER A 73 20.34 -14.38 -9.28
C SER A 73 18.91 -14.91 -9.32
N LEU A 74 18.11 -14.46 -10.29
CA LEU A 74 16.70 -14.83 -10.41
C LEU A 74 16.55 -16.37 -10.40
N PRO A 75 15.76 -16.95 -9.48
CA PRO A 75 15.12 -18.22 -9.75
C PRO A 75 14.18 -18.04 -10.97
N PRO A 76 14.11 -19.00 -11.89
CA PRO A 76 13.33 -18.89 -13.13
C PRO A 76 11.84 -19.10 -12.84
N VAL A 77 11.22 -18.25 -12.05
CA VAL A 77 9.79 -18.31 -11.76
C VAL A 77 9.18 -17.02 -12.31
N LEU A 78 8.17 -17.15 -13.17
CA LEU A 78 7.56 -16.12 -14.03
C LEU A 78 8.13 -16.04 -15.46
N LYS A 79 8.43 -17.19 -16.09
CA LYS A 79 8.04 -17.30 -17.51
C LYS A 79 6.52 -17.26 -17.55
N ALA A 80 5.96 -16.13 -17.95
CA ALA A 80 4.54 -15.98 -18.26
C ALA A 80 4.09 -17.13 -19.15
N LYS A 81 3.24 -18.02 -18.62
CA LYS A 81 2.63 -19.09 -19.39
C LYS A 81 1.63 -18.43 -20.34
N LYS A 82 2.04 -18.17 -21.59
CA LYS A 82 1.14 -17.73 -22.67
C LYS A 82 0.00 -18.75 -22.78
N LYS A 83 -1.18 -18.45 -22.19
CA LYS A 83 -2.40 -19.19 -22.49
C LYS A 83 -2.79 -18.81 -23.92
N LYS A 84 -2.50 -19.71 -24.87
CA LYS A 84 -2.96 -19.62 -26.26
C LYS A 84 -4.49 -19.70 -26.23
N LEU A 85 -5.17 -18.57 -26.46
CA LEU A 85 -6.61 -18.57 -26.74
C LEU A 85 -6.83 -19.39 -28.01
N LYS A 86 -7.47 -20.56 -27.88
CA LYS A 86 -8.02 -21.30 -29.01
C LYS A 86 -9.21 -20.49 -29.53
N VAL A 87 -9.04 -19.86 -30.69
CA VAL A 87 -10.15 -19.41 -31.53
C VAL A 87 -10.77 -20.69 -32.11
N THR A 88 -11.98 -21.03 -31.66
CA THR A 88 -12.83 -22.03 -32.32
C THR A 88 -13.65 -21.31 -33.39
N ALA A 89 -13.47 -21.76 -34.63
CA ALA A 89 -14.40 -21.50 -35.73
C ALA A 89 -15.73 -22.22 -35.52
#